data_AF-A0A358Y875-F1
#
_entry.id   AF-A0A358Y875-F1
#
_cell.length_a   1.000
_cell.length_b   1.000
_cell.length_c   1.000
_cell.angle_alpha   90.00
_cell.angle_beta   90.00
_cell.angle_gamma   90.00
#
_symmetry.space_group_name_H-M   'P 1'
#
loop_
_entity.id
_entity.type
_entity.pdbx_description
1 polymer ?
#
loop_
_entity_poly.entity_id
_entity_poly.type
_entity_poly.pdbx_seq_one_letter_code
_entity_poly.pdbx_strand_id
1 'polypeptide(L)'
;MTTRLIVTILFFNLTLSFGHNEPSNGLTPKDREEKVSISEISNGNLSISWADSSVVTIEIIADNGLFMPEIPVVGAQSLHLSSLSSGNYTVKFKNHDQTIFEKVIEVQR
;
A
#
# COMPACT_ATOMS: atom_id res chain seq x y z
N MET A 1 -11.14 56.15 -20.78
CA MET A 1 -10.06 55.31 -20.23
C MET A 1 -10.73 54.11 -19.58
N THR A 2 -10.84 52.99 -20.31
CA THR A 2 -11.63 51.81 -19.91
C THR A 2 -10.76 50.85 -19.11
N THR A 3 -10.97 50.80 -17.80
CA THR A 3 -10.36 49.82 -16.89
C THR A 3 -11.06 48.47 -17.06
N ARG A 4 -10.32 47.47 -17.52
CA ARG A 4 -10.79 46.08 -17.62
C ARG A 4 -10.74 45.44 -16.22
N LEU A 5 -11.91 45.02 -15.73
CA LEU A 5 -12.03 44.23 -14.50
C LEU A 5 -11.70 42.76 -14.87
N ILE A 6 -10.59 42.23 -14.36
CA ILE A 6 -10.23 40.82 -14.52
C ILE A 6 -10.79 40.06 -13.31
N VAL A 7 -11.78 39.20 -13.55
CA VAL A 7 -12.33 38.27 -12.55
C VAL A 7 -11.59 36.95 -12.68
N THR A 8 -10.72 36.65 -11.73
CA THR A 8 -10.02 35.36 -11.65
C THR A 8 -10.93 34.36 -10.93
N ILE A 9 -11.45 33.37 -11.67
CA ILE A 9 -12.22 32.25 -11.11
C ILE A 9 -11.22 31.24 -10.53
N LEU A 10 -11.23 31.08 -9.21
CA LEU A 10 -10.43 30.10 -8.48
C LEU A 10 -11.13 28.73 -8.56
N PHE A 11 -10.56 27.78 -9.30
CA PHE A 11 -11.08 26.41 -9.34
C PHE A 11 -10.79 25.68 -8.03
N PHE A 12 -11.86 25.42 -7.28
CA PHE A 12 -11.88 24.70 -6.02
C PHE A 12 -11.74 23.20 -6.32
N ASN A 13 -10.57 22.61 -6.10
CA ASN A 13 -10.40 21.17 -6.13
C ASN A 13 -10.83 20.60 -4.77
N LEU A 14 -12.08 20.12 -4.70
CA LEU A 14 -12.56 19.29 -3.60
C LEU A 14 -11.99 17.88 -3.75
N THR A 15 -10.96 17.55 -3.00
CA THR A 15 -10.61 16.14 -2.76
C THR A 15 -11.42 15.63 -1.56
N LEU A 16 -12.59 15.05 -1.83
CA LEU A 16 -13.27 14.20 -0.85
C LEU A 16 -12.74 12.76 -1.01
N SER A 17 -12.03 12.26 0.00
CA SER A 17 -12.21 10.90 0.53
C SER A 17 -11.15 10.55 1.56
N PHE A 18 -11.52 10.60 2.83
CA PHE A 18 -11.05 9.61 3.79
C PHE A 18 -12.29 8.96 4.39
N GLY A 19 -12.73 7.87 3.78
CA GLY A 19 -13.59 6.91 4.46
C GLY A 19 -12.80 6.37 5.64
N HIS A 20 -13.16 6.82 6.84
CA HIS A 20 -12.64 6.28 8.09
C HIS A 20 -13.25 4.88 8.25
N ASN A 21 -12.60 3.86 7.67
CA ASN A 21 -12.90 2.48 8.00
C ASN A 21 -12.34 2.24 9.40
N GLU A 22 -13.20 2.26 10.42
CA GLU A 22 -12.83 1.70 11.71
C GLU A 22 -12.39 0.25 11.48
N PRO A 23 -11.19 -0.14 11.95
CA PRO A 23 -10.78 -1.53 11.88
C PRO A 23 -11.75 -2.37 12.74
N SER A 24 -12.44 -3.33 12.12
CA SER A 24 -13.41 -4.27 12.75
C SER A 24 -12.88 -5.09 13.95
N ASN A 25 -11.63 -4.88 14.36
CA ASN A 25 -10.87 -5.73 15.27
C ASN A 25 -10.22 -4.91 16.41
N GLY A 26 -10.51 -3.60 16.51
CA GLY A 26 -9.95 -2.71 17.55
C GLY A 26 -8.44 -2.41 17.42
N LEU A 27 -7.76 -2.97 16.42
CA LEU A 27 -6.36 -2.68 16.10
C LEU A 27 -6.28 -1.57 15.06
N THR A 28 -5.60 -0.48 15.39
CA THR A 28 -5.32 0.60 14.44
C THR A 28 -4.43 0.09 13.29
N PRO A 29 -4.42 0.74 12.11
CA PRO A 29 -3.50 0.38 11.04
C PRO A 29 -2.03 0.31 11.49
N LYS A 30 -1.64 1.20 12.40
CA LYS A 30 -0.30 1.25 12.99
C LYS A 30 0.03 -0.02 13.80
N ASP A 31 -0.91 -0.50 14.60
CA ASP A 31 -0.75 -1.74 15.40
C ASP A 31 -0.59 -2.99 14.51
N ARG A 32 -1.11 -2.93 13.28
CA ARG A 32 -0.99 -4.01 12.29
C ARG A 32 0.33 -3.94 11.53
N GLU A 33 0.78 -2.73 11.20
CA GLU A 33 2.06 -2.48 10.53
C GLU A 33 3.26 -2.98 11.38
N GLU A 34 3.20 -2.75 12.70
CA GLU A 34 4.21 -3.24 13.66
C GLU A 34 4.31 -4.77 13.71
N LYS A 35 3.28 -5.48 13.21
CA LYS A 35 3.23 -6.95 13.12
C LYS A 35 3.64 -7.50 11.76
N VAL A 36 4.16 -6.64 10.87
CA VAL A 36 4.72 -7.06 9.59
C VAL A 36 6.23 -7.02 9.61
N SER A 37 6.81 -8.22 9.47
CA SER A 37 8.24 -8.39 9.30
C SER A 37 8.58 -8.48 7.82
N ILE A 38 9.56 -7.69 7.39
CA ILE A 38 10.17 -7.80 6.07
C ILE A 38 11.63 -8.10 6.32
N SER A 39 12.09 -9.19 5.71
CA SER A 39 13.50 -9.58 5.74
C SER A 39 14.00 -9.70 4.31
N GLU A 40 15.10 -9.02 4.03
CA GLU A 40 15.85 -9.26 2.81
C GLU A 40 16.63 -10.56 2.97
N ILE A 41 16.36 -11.50 2.07
CA ILE A 41 16.98 -12.83 2.12
C ILE A 41 18.29 -12.81 1.33
N SER A 42 18.30 -12.16 0.16
CA SER A 42 19.49 -11.90 -0.70
C SER A 42 19.08 -11.38 -2.09
N ASN A 43 19.88 -10.48 -2.70
CA ASN A 43 19.79 -10.11 -4.13
C ASN A 43 18.36 -9.78 -4.63
N GLY A 44 17.62 -8.95 -3.89
CA GLY A 44 16.23 -8.59 -4.23
C GLY A 44 15.20 -9.71 -4.03
N ASN A 45 15.56 -10.75 -3.29
CA ASN A 45 14.61 -11.71 -2.73
C ASN A 45 14.17 -11.22 -1.34
N LEU A 46 12.86 -11.06 -1.18
CA LEU A 46 12.26 -10.61 0.07
C LEU A 46 11.36 -11.70 0.65
N SER A 47 11.35 -11.79 1.98
CA SER A 47 10.32 -12.50 2.73
C SER A 47 9.49 -11.47 3.49
N ILE A 48 8.20 -11.45 3.19
CA ILE A 48 7.21 -10.64 3.89
C ILE A 48 6.44 -11.59 4.80
N SER A 49 6.24 -11.23 6.07
CA SER A 49 5.46 -12.03 7.02
C SER A 49 4.54 -11.14 7.84
N TRP A 50 3.33 -11.62 8.11
CA TRP A 50 2.28 -10.86 8.79
C TRP A 50 1.53 -11.74 9.81
N ALA A 51 1.06 -11.12 10.88
CA ALA A 51 0.32 -11.83 11.93
C ALA A 51 -1.21 -11.83 11.74
N ASP A 52 -1.75 -10.84 11.01
CA ASP A 52 -3.20 -10.66 10.87
C ASP A 52 -3.80 -11.70 9.91
N SER A 53 -4.56 -12.65 10.44
CA SER A 53 -5.19 -13.73 9.68
C SER A 53 -6.35 -13.27 8.78
N SER A 54 -6.78 -12.01 8.89
CA SER A 54 -7.81 -11.44 8.01
C SER A 54 -7.27 -11.02 6.64
N VAL A 55 -5.94 -11.01 6.46
CA VAL A 55 -5.31 -10.78 5.15
C VAL A 55 -5.59 -11.97 4.24
N VAL A 56 -6.27 -11.72 3.13
CA VAL A 56 -6.56 -12.73 2.10
C VAL A 56 -5.91 -12.42 0.75
N THR A 57 -5.49 -11.17 0.54
CA THR A 57 -4.84 -10.71 -0.69
C THR A 57 -3.68 -9.76 -0.36
N ILE A 58 -2.60 -9.87 -1.12
CA ILE A 58 -1.50 -8.89 -1.13
C ILE A 58 -1.42 -8.26 -2.52
N GLU A 59 -1.35 -6.94 -2.57
CA GLU A 59 -1.14 -6.17 -3.79
C GLU A 59 0.20 -5.43 -3.69
N ILE A 60 1.01 -5.47 -4.74
CA ILE A 60 2.34 -4.86 -4.77
C ILE A 60 2.36 -3.84 -5.91
N ILE A 61 2.68 -2.61 -5.57
CA ILE A 61 2.71 -1.48 -6.50
C ILE A 61 4.12 -0.96 -6.55
N ALA A 62 4.75 -1.03 -7.73
CA ALA A 62 6.05 -0.42 -7.94
C ALA A 62 5.90 1.08 -8.21
N ASP A 63 6.75 1.92 -7.61
CA ASP A 63 6.72 3.38 -7.81
C ASP A 63 7.00 3.80 -9.25
N ASN A 64 7.61 2.91 -10.05
CA ASN A 64 7.85 3.12 -11.48
C ASN A 64 6.59 2.89 -12.35
N GLY A 65 5.42 2.65 -11.74
CA GLY A 65 4.15 2.44 -12.44
C GLY A 65 3.98 1.05 -13.03
N LEU A 66 4.89 0.10 -12.76
CA LEU A 66 4.69 -1.29 -13.13
C LEU A 66 3.63 -1.93 -12.24
N PHE A 67 2.61 -2.47 -12.89
CA PHE A 67 1.54 -3.20 -12.22
C PHE A 67 1.95 -4.64 -11.96
N MET A 68 1.93 -5.06 -10.70
CA MET A 68 2.04 -6.48 -10.34
C MET A 68 0.64 -7.04 -10.08
N PRO A 69 0.35 -8.29 -10.45
CA PRO A 69 -0.95 -8.89 -10.17
C PRO A 69 -1.16 -9.03 -8.66
N GLU A 70 -2.43 -8.97 -8.24
CA GLU A 70 -2.81 -9.31 -6.87
C GLU A 70 -2.50 -10.77 -6.56
N ILE A 71 -2.00 -11.01 -5.35
CA ILE A 71 -1.56 -12.33 -4.90
C ILE A 71 -2.54 -12.81 -3.82
N PRO A 72 -3.35 -13.85 -4.09
CA PRO A 72 -4.20 -14.45 -3.06
C PRO A 72 -3.32 -15.20 -2.05
N VAL A 73 -3.55 -14.94 -0.77
CA VAL A 73 -2.74 -15.47 0.35
C VAL A 73 -3.61 -16.04 1.48
N VAL A 74 -4.83 -16.51 1.15
CA VAL A 74 -5.79 -17.07 2.12
C VAL A 74 -5.13 -18.17 2.97
N GLY A 75 -5.06 -17.93 4.28
CA GLY A 75 -4.48 -18.88 5.25
C GLY A 75 -2.95 -18.89 5.30
N ALA A 76 -2.26 -18.07 4.51
CA ALA A 76 -0.82 -17.87 4.61
C ALA A 76 -0.49 -16.75 5.60
N GLN A 77 0.75 -16.79 6.12
CA GLN A 77 1.32 -15.75 6.99
C GLN A 77 2.67 -15.24 6.50
N SER A 78 3.13 -15.75 5.35
CA SER A 78 4.34 -15.30 4.70
C SER A 78 4.24 -15.38 3.17
N LEU A 79 4.99 -14.52 2.51
CA LEU A 79 5.12 -14.45 1.07
C LEU A 79 6.58 -14.25 0.72
N HIS A 80 7.11 -15.15 -0.10
CA HIS A 80 8.44 -15.02 -0.68
C HIS A 80 8.32 -14.35 -2.04
N LEU A 81 8.93 -13.18 -2.17
CA LEU A 81 9.02 -12.43 -3.42
C LEU A 81 10.40 -12.62 -4.00
N SER A 82 10.46 -13.35 -5.11
CA SER A 82 11.69 -13.50 -5.87
C SER A 82 11.75 -12.47 -6.99
N SER A 83 12.93 -11.91 -7.23
CA SER A 83 13.22 -11.14 -8.44
C SER A 83 12.55 -9.78 -8.60
N LEU A 84 12.32 -9.06 -7.50
CA LEU A 84 12.00 -7.64 -7.61
C LEU A 84 13.23 -6.86 -8.14
N SER A 85 13.00 -5.92 -9.05
CA SER A 85 14.02 -4.95 -9.46
C SER A 85 14.31 -3.97 -8.32
N SER A 86 15.47 -3.31 -8.36
CA SER A 86 15.76 -2.23 -7.42
C SER A 86 14.72 -1.12 -7.55
N GLY A 87 14.25 -0.59 -6.42
CA GLY A 87 13.24 0.46 -6.37
C GLY A 87 12.36 0.39 -5.13
N ASN A 88 11.45 1.35 -5.05
CA ASN A 88 10.46 1.43 -3.98
C ASN A 88 9.15 0.75 -4.40
N TYR A 89 8.56 0.04 -3.46
CA TYR A 89 7.29 -0.65 -3.65
C TYR A 89 6.36 -0.37 -2.48
N THR A 90 5.08 -0.16 -2.78
CA THR A 90 4.01 -0.16 -1.79
C THR A 90 3.36 -1.53 -1.76
N VAL A 91 3.42 -2.21 -0.60
CA VAL A 91 2.76 -3.49 -0.36
C VAL A 91 1.48 -3.24 0.43
N LYS A 92 0.33 -3.56 -0.16
CA LYS A 92 -0.99 -3.46 0.48
C LYS A 92 -1.46 -4.84 0.92
N PHE A 93 -1.92 -4.92 2.16
CA PHE A 93 -2.49 -6.12 2.76
C PHE A 93 -4.00 -5.95 2.84
N LYS A 94 -4.73 -6.81 2.15
CA LYS A 94 -6.15 -6.61 1.85
C LYS A 94 -7.01 -7.74 2.41
N ASN A 95 -8.20 -7.36 2.85
CA ASN A 95 -9.32 -8.26 3.05
C ASN A 95 -10.33 -7.99 1.93
N HIS A 96 -10.37 -8.85 0.91
CA HIS A 96 -11.09 -8.60 -0.33
C HIS A 96 -10.70 -7.23 -0.93
N ASP A 97 -11.66 -6.32 -1.12
CA ASP A 97 -11.44 -5.00 -1.71
C ASP A 97 -10.91 -3.95 -0.71
N GLN A 98 -10.84 -4.28 0.58
CA GLN A 98 -10.42 -3.34 1.62
C GLN A 98 -8.93 -3.49 1.94
N THR A 99 -8.17 -2.41 1.75
CA THR A 99 -6.82 -2.28 2.32
C THR A 99 -6.91 -2.16 3.83
N ILE A 100 -6.34 -3.13 4.53
CA ILE A 100 -6.29 -3.19 5.98
C ILE A 100 -5.14 -2.33 6.50
N PHE A 101 -3.99 -2.45 5.84
CA PHE A 101 -2.80 -1.65 6.06
C PHE A 101 -1.87 -1.77 4.85
N GLU A 102 -0.90 -0.87 4.75
CA GLU A 102 0.11 -0.87 3.69
C GLU A 102 1.49 -0.58 4.25
N LYS A 103 2.53 -0.97 3.52
CA LYS A 103 3.92 -0.76 3.90
C LYS A 103 4.77 -0.44 2.68
N VAL A 104 5.59 0.60 2.78
CA VAL A 104 6.58 0.93 1.75
C VAL A 104 7.86 0.15 2.03
N ILE A 105 8.41 -0.45 0.98
CA ILE A 105 9.64 -1.23 1.02
C ILE A 105 10.59 -0.72 -0.06
N GLU A 106 11.87 -0.67 0.27
CA GLU A 106 12.95 -0.39 -0.67
C GLU A 106 13.66 -1.70 -1.00
N VAL A 107 13.80 -2.02 -2.29
CA VAL A 107 14.58 -3.14 -2.79
C VAL A 107 15.88 -2.60 -3.37
N GLN A 108 17.00 -3.12 -2.89
CA GLN A 108 18.33 -2.87 -3.45
C GLN A 108 18.88 -4.18 -4.04
N ARG A 109 19.56 -4.10 -5.18
CA ARG A 109 20.26 -5.22 -5.84
C ARG A 109 21.66 -4.79 -6.22
#